data_AF-A0A2J7VAS6-F1
#
_entry.id   AF-A0A2J7VAS6-F1
#
_cell.length_a   1.000
_cell.length_b   1.000
_cell.length_c   1.000
_cell.angle_alpha   90.00
_cell.angle_beta   90.00
_cell.angle_gamma   90.00
#
_symmetry.space_group_name_H-M   'P 1'
#
loop_
_entity.id
_entity.type
_entity.pdbx_description
1 polymer ?
#
loop_
_entity_poly.entity_id
_entity_poly.type
_entity_poly.pdbx_seq_one_letter_code
_entity_poly.pdbx_strand_id
1 'polypeptide(L)'
;MTIPKSGDGVSLETLETLMMPVIISSEKDLKAVLAEIKSGKDVDAAQLLYYTNEVNQNNLTVNMCASMVKERGDTLKTATQKFG
;
A
#
# COMPACT_ATOMS: atom_id res chain seq x y z
N MET A 1 8.16 -4.35 -16.04
CA MET A 1 7.52 -3.02 -15.84
C MET A 1 8.63 -2.00 -15.73
N THR A 2 8.62 -0.96 -16.57
CA THR A 2 9.66 0.08 -16.56
C THR A 2 9.28 1.11 -15.51
N ILE A 3 10.13 1.33 -14.51
CA ILE A 3 9.90 2.35 -13.48
C ILE A 3 10.10 3.73 -14.15
N PRO A 4 9.13 4.66 -14.05
CA PRO A 4 9.28 6.02 -14.58
C PRO A 4 10.52 6.70 -13.99
N LYS A 5 11.26 7.46 -14.79
CA LYS A 5 12.39 8.22 -14.25
C LYS A 5 11.89 9.46 -13.52
N SER A 6 12.74 10.02 -12.66
CA SER A 6 12.45 11.31 -12.04
C SER A 6 12.21 12.37 -13.13
N GLY A 7 11.09 13.08 -13.05
CA GLY A 7 10.66 14.06 -14.05
C GLY A 7 9.68 13.52 -15.09
N ASP A 8 9.54 12.20 -15.25
CA ASP A 8 8.52 11.61 -16.11
C ASP A 8 7.15 11.73 -15.43
N GLY A 9 6.16 12.28 -16.14
CA GLY A 9 4.78 12.31 -15.67
C GLY A 9 4.22 10.89 -15.56
N VAL A 10 3.53 10.59 -14.46
CA VAL A 10 2.90 9.28 -14.24
C VAL A 10 1.39 9.38 -14.45
N SER A 11 0.80 8.52 -15.28
CA SER A 11 -0.67 8.45 -15.41
C SER A 11 -1.30 7.89 -14.13
N LEU A 12 -2.59 8.16 -13.90
CA LEU A 12 -3.29 7.61 -12.73
C LEU A 12 -3.25 6.07 -12.72
N GLU A 13 -3.53 5.44 -13.87
CA GLU A 13 -3.47 3.99 -14.06
C GLU A 13 -2.06 3.42 -13.79
N THR A 14 -1.01 4.12 -14.24
CA THR A 14 0.37 3.71 -13.96
C THR A 14 0.68 3.79 -12.47
N LEU A 15 0.19 4.83 -11.79
CA LEU A 15 0.38 5.00 -10.35
C LEU A 15 -0.33 3.87 -9.57
N GLU A 16 -1.59 3.56 -9.90
CA GLU A 16 -2.33 2.45 -9.28
C GLU A 16 -1.59 1.12 -9.48
N THR A 17 -1.09 0.89 -10.70
CA THR A 17 -0.31 -0.30 -11.04
C THR A 17 1.00 -0.40 -10.25
N LEU A 18 1.65 0.73 -9.97
CA LEU A 18 2.88 0.78 -9.16
C LEU A 18 2.62 0.60 -7.66
N MET A 19 1.46 1.06 -7.16
CA MET A 19 1.11 0.94 -5.74
C MET A 19 0.60 -0.46 -5.38
N MET A 20 -0.05 -1.16 -6.31
CA MET A 20 -0.63 -2.49 -6.04
C MET A 20 0.39 -3.52 -5.52
N PRO A 21 1.61 -3.67 -6.09
CA PRO A 21 2.62 -4.57 -5.53
C PRO A 21 3.06 -4.21 -4.10
N VAL A 22 3.09 -2.93 -3.75
CA VAL A 22 3.45 -2.47 -2.39
C VAL A 22 2.41 -2.93 -1.38
N ILE A 23 1.12 -2.75 -1.71
CA ILE A 23 0.01 -3.23 -0.89
C ILE A 23 0.06 -4.77 -0.77
N ILE A 24 0.21 -5.49 -1.89
CA ILE A 24 0.27 -6.95 -1.90
C ILE A 24 1.42 -7.48 -1.04
N SER A 25 2.60 -6.84 -1.12
CA SER A 25 3.75 -7.23 -0.31
C SER A 25 3.45 -7.07 1.18
N SER A 26 2.93 -5.91 1.58
CA SER A 26 2.59 -5.65 2.98
C SER A 26 1.48 -6.60 3.49
N GLU A 27 0.48 -6.92 2.66
CA GLU A 27 -0.54 -7.90 3.03
C GLU A 27 0.01 -9.31 3.19
N LYS A 28 0.99 -9.69 2.35
CA LYS A 28 1.62 -11.00 2.41
C LYS A 28 2.33 -11.20 3.75
N ASP A 29 3.08 -10.20 4.20
CA ASP A 29 3.82 -10.26 5.47
C ASP A 29 2.84 -10.38 6.66
N LEU A 30 1.78 -9.57 6.68
CA LEU A 30 0.70 -9.68 7.67
C LEU A 30 0.04 -11.06 7.66
N LYS A 31 -0.28 -11.61 6.48
CA LYS A 31 -0.91 -12.94 6.35
C LYS A 31 0.01 -14.05 6.84
N ALA A 32 1.33 -13.94 6.66
CA ALA A 32 2.28 -14.91 7.15
C ALA A 32 2.27 -14.97 8.68
N VAL A 33 2.31 -13.81 9.36
CA VAL A 33 2.25 -13.76 10.84
C VAL A 33 0.91 -14.27 11.37
N LEU A 34 -0.19 -13.91 10.70
CA LEU A 34 -1.51 -14.41 11.08
C LEU A 34 -1.61 -15.94 10.94
N ALA A 35 -0.96 -16.53 9.94
CA ALA A 35 -0.93 -17.98 9.74
C ALA A 35 -0.15 -18.69 10.85
N GLU A 36 0.96 -18.09 11.32
CA GLU A 36 1.73 -18.62 12.45
C GLU A 36 0.90 -18.62 13.74
N ILE A 37 0.19 -17.52 14.03
CA ILE A 37 -0.72 -17.40 15.17
C ILE A 37 -1.87 -18.42 15.09
N LYS A 38 -2.42 -18.64 13.88
CA LYS A 38 -3.52 -19.60 13.66
C LYS A 38 -3.07 -21.06 13.62
N SER A 39 -1.77 -21.35 13.65
CA SER A 39 -1.24 -22.71 13.51
C SER A 39 -1.55 -23.65 14.69
N GLY A 40 -2.18 -23.14 15.75
CA GLY A 40 -2.56 -23.93 16.94
C GLY A 40 -1.40 -24.18 17.91
N LYS A 41 -0.25 -23.55 17.68
CA LYS A 41 0.87 -23.50 18.63
C LYS A 41 0.62 -22.44 19.70
N ASP A 42 1.27 -22.58 20.85
CA ASP A 42 1.27 -21.54 21.88
C ASP A 42 1.80 -20.24 21.28
N VAL A 43 1.00 -19.18 21.40
CA VAL A 43 1.33 -17.84 20.92
C VAL A 43 1.88 -17.04 22.08
N ASP A 44 3.10 -16.54 21.95
CA ASP A 44 3.71 -15.70 22.97
C ASP A 44 3.39 -14.20 22.77
N ALA A 45 3.67 -13.41 23.80
CA ALA A 45 3.43 -11.97 23.77
C ALA A 45 4.23 -11.23 22.68
N ALA A 46 5.42 -11.73 22.33
CA ALA A 46 6.24 -11.13 21.29
C ALA A 46 5.62 -11.34 19.90
N GLN A 47 5.03 -12.51 19.64
CA GLN A 47 4.30 -12.79 18.40
C GLN A 47 3.04 -11.92 18.25
N LEU A 48 2.30 -11.68 19.34
CA LEU A 48 1.14 -10.77 19.31
C LEU A 48 1.56 -9.32 19.07
N LEU A 49 2.66 -8.87 19.68
CA LEU A 49 3.23 -7.54 19.42
C LEU A 49 3.70 -7.41 17.97
N TYR A 50 4.35 -8.44 17.43
CA TYR A 50 4.79 -8.46 16.04
C TYR A 50 3.60 -8.40 15.08
N TYR A 51 2.55 -9.20 15.31
CA TYR A 51 1.30 -9.12 14.54
C TYR A 51 0.67 -7.73 14.59
N THR A 52 0.61 -7.11 15.77
CA THR A 52 0.07 -5.75 15.93
C THR A 52 0.86 -4.73 15.12
N ASN A 53 2.19 -4.87 15.10
CA ASN A 53 3.06 -4.03 14.29
C ASN A 53 2.79 -4.22 12.79
N GLU A 54 2.67 -5.46 12.31
CA GLU A 54 2.35 -5.75 10.90
C GLU A 54 0.98 -5.20 10.48
N VAL A 55 -0.04 -5.30 11.36
CA VAL A 55 -1.36 -4.68 11.11
C VAL A 55 -1.23 -3.17 10.94
N ASN A 56 -0.47 -2.51 11.81
CA ASN A 56 -0.27 -1.07 11.75
C ASN A 56 0.48 -0.64 10.49
N GLN A 57 1.52 -1.39 10.11
CA GLN A 57 2.28 -1.14 8.88
C GLN A 57 1.41 -1.34 7.63
N ASN A 58 0.60 -2.39 7.60
CA ASN A 58 -0.32 -2.65 6.49
C ASN A 58 -1.37 -1.55 6.35
N ASN A 59 -2.02 -1.17 7.46
CA ASN A 59 -2.98 -0.07 7.46
C ASN A 59 -2.37 1.24 6.97
N LEU A 60 -1.16 1.59 7.45
CA LEU A 60 -0.46 2.78 7.00
C LEU A 60 -0.14 2.71 5.50
N THR A 61 0.35 1.57 5.02
CA THR A 61 0.71 1.35 3.61
C THR A 61 -0.49 1.52 2.70
N VAL A 62 -1.62 0.88 3.02
CA VAL A 62 -2.88 1.00 2.25
C VAL A 62 -3.36 2.44 2.22
N ASN A 63 -3.37 3.12 3.38
CA ASN A 63 -3.83 4.50 3.49
C ASN A 63 -2.95 5.48 2.70
N MET A 64 -1.62 5.29 2.72
CA MET A 64 -0.70 6.11 1.93
C MET A 64 -0.90 5.89 0.42
N CYS A 65 -0.98 4.64 -0.02
CA CYS A 65 -1.22 4.32 -1.44
C CYS A 65 -2.54 4.92 -1.94
N ALA A 66 -3.62 4.74 -1.18
CA ALA A 66 -4.92 5.31 -1.50
C ALA A 66 -4.89 6.85 -1.56
N SER A 67 -4.20 7.48 -0.62
CA SER A 67 -4.05 8.93 -0.56
C SER A 67 -3.26 9.48 -1.75
N MET A 68 -2.18 8.81 -2.15
CA MET A 68 -1.38 9.18 -3.33
C MET A 68 -2.19 9.08 -4.63
N VAL A 69 -2.95 8.00 -4.82
CA VAL A 69 -3.82 7.82 -5.99
C VAL A 69 -4.90 8.92 -6.01
N LYS A 70 -5.53 9.19 -4.87
CA LYS A 70 -6.54 10.24 -4.74
C LYS A 70 -5.97 11.62 -5.08
N GLU A 71 -4.84 12.00 -4.49
CA GLU A 71 -4.21 13.31 -4.73
C GLU A 71 -3.81 13.49 -6.20
N ARG A 72 -3.31 12.43 -6.83
CA ARG A 72 -3.02 12.45 -8.28
C ARG A 72 -4.29 12.64 -9.10
N GLY A 73 -5.37 11.93 -8.77
CA GLY A 73 -6.67 12.06 -9.42
C GLY A 73 -7.26 13.46 -9.28
N ASP A 74 -7.24 14.02 -8.07
CA ASP A 74 -7.71 15.38 -7.79
C ASP A 74 -6.89 16.43 -8.56
N THR A 75 -5.56 16.27 -8.60
CA THR A 75 -4.67 17.16 -9.36
C THR A 75 -5.00 17.13 -10.85
N LEU A 76 -5.21 15.94 -11.43
CA LEU A 76 -5.60 15.79 -12.83
C LEU A 76 -6.96 16.45 -13.10
N LYS A 77 -7.94 16.25 -12.22
CA LYS A 77 -9.26 16.89 -12.32
C LYS A 77 -9.17 18.41 -12.28
N THR A 78 -8.38 18.99 -11.37
CA THR A 78 -8.19 20.44 -11.30
C THR A 78 -7.50 20.97 -12.55
N ALA A 79 -6.50 20.25 -13.08
CA ALA A 79 -5.81 20.64 -14.30
C ALA A 79 -6.76 20.62 -15.52
N THR A 80 -7.57 19.58 -15.68
CA THR A 80 -8.54 19.51 -16.78
C THR A 80 -9.64 20.55 -16.66
N GLN A 81 -10.12 20.87 -15.46
CA GLN A 81 -11.11 21.93 -15.26
C GLN A 81 -10.59 23.34 -15.55
N LYS A 82 -9.30 23.58 -15.30
CA LYS A 82 -8.70 24.91 -15.45
C LYS A 82 -8.26 25.21 -16.89
N PHE A 83 -7.90 24.18 -17.65
CA PHE A 83 -7.27 24.32 -18.97
C PHE A 83 -7.99 23.54 -20.09
N GLY A 84 -9.05 22.81 -19.78
CA GLY A 84 -9.86 22.03 -20.73
C GLY A 84 -11.14 22.74 -21.17
#